data_AF-A0A0B8PG32-F1
#
_entry.id   AF-A0A0B8PG32-F1
#
_cell.length_a   1.000
_cell.length_b   1.000
_cell.length_c   1.000
_cell.angle_alpha   90.00
_cell.angle_beta   90.00
_cell.angle_gamma   90.00
#
_symmetry.space_group_name_H-M   'P 1'
#
loop_
_entity.id
_entity.type
_entity.pdbx_description
1 polymer ?
#
loop_
_entity_poly.entity_id
_entity_poly.type
_entity_poly.pdbx_seq_one_letter_code
_entity_poly.pdbx_strand_id
1 'polypeptide(L)'
;MFQRDNSFDIILMDCMMPVMDGFQATKEIRAYEQDEGLPKTPIIALTASVIDDDIQHCYDSGMDAYVPKPVRKEKLLDQIESVM
;
A
#
# COMPACT_ATOMS: atom_id res chain seq x y z
N MET A 1 -20.82 0.08 11.83
CA MET A 1 -21.48 0.44 10.55
C MET A 1 -20.42 1.17 9.74
N PHE A 2 -19.87 0.55 8.69
CA PHE A 2 -18.88 1.22 7.84
C PHE A 2 -19.63 2.28 7.03
N GLN A 3 -19.47 3.55 7.43
CA GLN A 3 -19.94 4.66 6.61
C GLN A 3 -19.13 4.63 5.31
N ARG A 4 -19.82 4.58 4.16
CA ARG A 4 -19.20 4.83 2.86
C ARG A 4 -18.95 6.34 2.78
N ASP A 5 -17.90 6.80 3.43
CA ASP A 5 -17.22 7.96 2.91
C ASP A 5 -16.47 7.50 1.65
N ASN A 6 -16.48 8.31 0.60
CA ASN A 6 -16.00 7.87 -0.73
C ASN A 6 -14.46 7.91 -0.83
N SER A 7 -13.77 8.12 0.29
CA SER A 7 -12.31 8.18 0.43
C SER A 7 -11.84 7.18 1.48
N PHE A 8 -10.72 6.52 1.20
CA PHE A 8 -10.02 5.66 2.16
C PHE A 8 -8.86 6.43 2.79
N ASP A 9 -8.69 6.32 4.10
CA ASP A 9 -7.56 6.96 4.79
C ASP A 9 -6.24 6.21 4.55
N ILE A 10 -6.32 4.90 4.28
CA ILE A 10 -5.16 4.03 4.10
C ILE A 10 -5.53 2.77 3.32
N ILE A 11 -4.56 2.28 2.55
CA ILE A 11 -4.67 1.02 1.79
C ILE A 11 -3.60 0.06 2.30
N LEU A 12 -4.02 -1.14 2.71
CA LEU A 12 -3.11 -2.26 2.97
C LEU A 12 -3.11 -3.15 1.71
N MET A 13 -1.99 -3.14 0.97
CA MET A 13 -1.88 -3.75 -0.36
C MET A 13 -1.07 -5.03 -0.30
N ASP A 14 -1.66 -6.17 -0.68
CA ASP A 14 -0.89 -7.40 -0.88
C ASP A 14 -0.04 -7.30 -2.16
N CYS A 15 1.28 -7.50 -2.04
CA CYS A 15 2.17 -7.48 -3.20
C CYS A 15 1.89 -8.65 -4.16
N MET A 16 1.49 -9.82 -3.63
CA MET A 16 1.35 -11.05 -4.41
C MET A 16 -0.13 -11.43 -4.55
N MET A 17 -0.76 -10.96 -5.63
CA MET A 17 -2.16 -11.25 -5.96
C MET A 17 -2.31 -11.87 -7.36
N PRO A 18 -3.33 -12.72 -7.59
CA PRO A 18 -3.62 -13.22 -8.92
C PRO A 18 -4.20 -12.11 -9.81
N VAL A 19 -4.06 -12.28 -11.14
CA VAL A 19 -4.53 -11.35 -12.20
C VAL A 19 -3.74 -10.05 -12.28
N MET A 20 -3.64 -9.31 -11.17
CA MET A 20 -2.91 -8.06 -11.06
C MET A 20 -2.17 -8.05 -9.72
N ASP A 21 -0.86 -7.86 -9.76
CA ASP A 21 -0.05 -7.77 -8.54
C ASP A 21 -0.23 -6.40 -7.85
N GLY A 22 0.18 -6.34 -6.57
CA GLY A 22 0.03 -5.11 -5.77
C GLY A 22 0.84 -3.93 -6.29
N PHE A 23 1.94 -4.18 -7.02
CA PHE A 23 2.79 -3.14 -7.58
C PHE A 23 2.12 -2.47 -8.78
N GLN A 24 1.53 -3.26 -9.68
CA GLN A 24 0.73 -2.77 -10.79
C GLN A 24 -0.51 -2.04 -10.27
N ALA A 25 -1.22 -2.62 -9.30
CA ALA A 25 -2.38 -1.99 -8.68
C ALA A 25 -2.02 -0.62 -8.07
N THR A 26 -0.88 -0.52 -7.39
CA THR A 26 -0.39 0.75 -6.82
C THR A 26 -0.14 1.78 -7.92
N LYS A 27 0.51 1.40 -9.02
CA LYS A 27 0.76 2.31 -10.15
C LYS A 27 -0.55 2.81 -10.78
N GLU A 28 -1.53 1.94 -10.94
CA GLU A 28 -2.86 2.32 -11.45
C GLU A 28 -3.60 3.25 -10.49
N ILE A 29 -3.51 3.02 -9.18
CA ILE A 29 -4.05 3.93 -8.16
C ILE A 29 -3.37 5.31 -8.24
N ARG A 30 -2.04 5.37 -8.38
CA ARG A 30 -1.32 6.65 -8.50
C ARG A 30 -1.69 7.40 -9.78
N ALA A 31 -1.85 6.69 -10.90
CA ALA A 31 -2.30 7.29 -12.15
C ALA A 31 -3.73 7.85 -12.00
N TYR A 32 -4.64 7.08 -11.41
CA TYR A 32 -6.01 7.52 -11.12
C TYR A 32 -6.04 8.75 -10.19
N GLU A 33 -5.26 8.76 -9.11
CA GLU A 33 -5.16 9.91 -8.21
C GLU A 33 -4.66 11.16 -8.94
N GLN A 34 -3.68 11.01 -9.82
CA GLN A 34 -3.16 12.11 -10.63
C GLN A 34 -4.19 12.62 -11.65
N ASP A 35 -4.87 11.72 -12.35
CA ASP A 35 -5.84 12.06 -13.40
C ASP A 35 -7.08 12.77 -12.83
N GLU A 36 -7.54 12.35 -11.65
CA GLU A 36 -8.69 12.94 -10.96
C GLU A 36 -8.31 14.11 -10.02
N GLY A 37 -7.03 14.43 -9.88
CA GLY A 37 -6.54 15.48 -8.98
C GLY A 37 -6.82 15.19 -7.51
N LEU A 38 -6.84 13.91 -7.13
CA LEU A 38 -7.09 13.45 -5.76
C LEU A 38 -5.82 13.53 -4.91
N PRO A 39 -5.96 13.69 -3.58
CA PRO A 39 -4.83 13.54 -2.68
C PRO A 39 -4.28 12.11 -2.74
N LYS A 40 -2.96 12.00 -2.56
CA LYS A 40 -2.27 10.71 -2.47
C LYS A 40 -2.77 9.94 -1.25
N THR A 41 -3.36 8.76 -1.47
CA THR A 41 -3.77 7.85 -0.40
C THR A 41 -2.55 7.06 0.10
N PRO A 42 -2.27 6.99 1.41
CA PRO A 42 -1.20 6.15 1.94
C PRO A 42 -1.39 4.67 1.58
N ILE A 43 -0.38 4.03 0.98
CA ILE A 43 -0.39 2.60 0.62
C ILE A 43 0.72 1.88 1.37
N ILE A 44 0.35 0.92 2.21
CA ILE A 44 1.28 0.02 2.93
C ILE A 44 1.32 -1.34 2.25
N ALA A 45 2.49 -1.74 1.78
CA ALA A 45 2.75 -3.03 1.17
C ALA A 45 2.69 -4.17 2.20
N LEU A 46 2.05 -5.29 1.87
CA LEU A 46 2.07 -6.53 2.63
C LEU A 46 2.86 -7.57 1.83
N THR A 47 4.13 -7.74 2.16
CA THR A 47 5.05 -8.60 1.42
C THR A 47 5.39 -9.89 2.18
N ALA A 48 5.54 -11.01 1.47
CA ALA A 48 6.06 -12.26 2.06
C ALA A 48 7.60 -12.31 2.10
N SER A 49 8.27 -11.41 1.39
CA SER A 49 9.72 -11.35 1.23
C SER A 49 10.25 -10.00 1.72
N VAL A 50 11.38 -10.01 2.43
CA VAL A 50 12.04 -8.81 2.96
C VAL A 50 13.39 -8.61 2.27
N ILE A 51 13.49 -9.06 1.02
CA ILE A 51 14.68 -8.84 0.20
C ILE A 51 14.71 -7.37 -0.21
N ASP A 52 15.88 -6.74 -0.14
CA ASP A 52 16.05 -5.30 -0.42
C ASP A 52 15.47 -4.90 -1.79
N ASP A 53 15.60 -5.76 -2.80
CA ASP A 53 15.04 -5.54 -4.14
C ASP A 53 13.50 -5.46 -4.14
N ASP A 54 12.82 -6.31 -3.34
CA ASP A 54 11.36 -6.28 -3.23
C ASP A 54 10.89 -5.02 -2.52
N ILE A 55 11.65 -4.55 -1.54
CA ILE A 55 11.37 -3.31 -0.81
C ILE A 55 11.55 -2.10 -1.73
N GLN A 56 12.63 -2.04 -2.51
CA GLN A 56 12.83 -0.99 -3.50
C GLN A 56 11.69 -0.99 -4.52
N HIS A 57 11.27 -2.17 -5.00
CA HIS A 57 10.15 -2.28 -5.93
C HIS A 57 8.84 -1.75 -5.34
N CYS A 58 8.59 -1.92 -4.03
CA CYS A 58 7.43 -1.33 -3.35
C CYS A 58 7.46 0.20 -3.48
N TYR A 59 8.59 0.82 -3.13
CA TYR A 59 8.73 2.28 -3.18
C TYR A 59 8.69 2.84 -4.61
N ASP A 60 9.35 2.17 -5.55
CA ASP A 60 9.34 2.54 -6.98
C ASP A 60 7.93 2.46 -7.60
N SER A 61 7.07 1.58 -7.07
CA SER A 61 5.66 1.50 -7.48
C SER A 61 4.79 2.61 -6.89
N GLY A 62 5.29 3.36 -5.91
CA GLY A 62 4.59 4.47 -5.25
C GLY A 62 3.96 4.12 -3.91
N MET A 63 4.34 3.01 -3.28
CA MET A 63 3.94 2.65 -1.91
C MET A 63 4.71 3.49 -0.88
N ASP A 64 4.13 3.68 0.30
CA ASP A 64 4.64 4.59 1.34
C ASP A 64 5.35 3.84 2.48
N ALA A 65 4.95 2.60 2.75
CA ALA A 65 5.54 1.74 3.77
C ALA A 65 5.36 0.26 3.42
N TYR A 66 5.97 -0.64 4.20
CA TYR A 66 5.79 -2.08 4.05
C TYR A 66 5.71 -2.80 5.40
N VAL A 67 4.97 -3.92 5.42
CA VAL A 67 4.85 -4.82 6.56
C VAL A 67 5.09 -6.25 6.07
N PRO A 68 6.08 -6.97 6.63
CA PRO A 68 6.33 -8.36 6.25
C PRO A 68 5.26 -9.29 6.81
N LYS A 69 4.89 -10.30 6.03
CA LYS A 69 4.02 -11.40 6.43
C LYS A 69 4.84 -12.45 7.20
N PRO A 70 4.27 -13.09 8.25
CA PRO A 70 2.93 -12.91 8.78
C PRO A 70 2.77 -11.55 9.49
N VAL A 71 1.66 -10.86 9.21
CA VAL A 71 1.38 -9.51 9.72
C VAL A 71 1.25 -9.55 11.24
N ARG A 72 2.13 -8.80 11.93
CA ARG A 72 2.06 -8.60 13.38
C ARG A 72 1.41 -7.26 13.68
N LYS A 73 0.47 -7.26 14.63
CA LYS A 73 -0.31 -6.06 15.01
C LYS A 73 0.59 -4.87 15.36
N GLU A 74 1.62 -5.08 16.17
CA GLU A 74 2.57 -4.03 16.58
C GLU A 74 3.21 -3.37 15.37
N LYS A 75 3.86 -4.16 14.50
CA LYS A 75 4.48 -3.65 13.27
C LYS A 75 3.51 -2.93 12.35
N LEU A 76 2.28 -3.45 12.22
CA LEU A 76 1.27 -2.81 11.39
C LEU A 76 0.89 -1.43 11.95
N LEU A 77 0.67 -1.33 13.26
CA LEU A 77 0.37 -0.05 13.90
C LEU A 77 1.53 0.94 13.76
N ASP A 78 2.77 0.50 13.97
CA ASP A 78 3.96 1.35 13.79
C ASP A 78 4.03 1.92 12.36
N GLN A 79 3.73 1.12 11.34
CA GLN A 79 3.74 1.59 9.96
C GLN A 79 2.57 2.52 9.64
N ILE A 80 1.37 2.26 10.20
CA ILE A 80 0.22 3.17 10.06
C ILE A 80 0.56 4.54 10.66
N GLU A 81 1.12 4.57 11.86
CA GLU A 81 1.54 5.82 12.51
C GLU A 81 2.64 6.56 11.74
N SER A 82 3.47 5.86 10.96
CA SER A 82 4.55 6.49 10.18
C SER A 82 4.08 7.18 8.89
N VAL A 83 2.89 6.85 8.38
CA VAL A 83 2.36 7.36 7.11
C VAL A 83 1.13 8.26 7.27
N MET A 84 0.63 8.41 8.50
CA MET A 84 -0.43 9.37 8.88
C MET A 84 0.18 10.69 9.33
#